data_AF-A0A7X6FPZ4-F1
#
_entry.id   AF-A0A7X6FPZ4-F1
#
_cell.length_a   1.000
_cell.length_b   1.000
_cell.length_c   1.000
_cell.angle_alpha   90.00
_cell.angle_beta   90.00
_cell.angle_gamma   90.00
#
_symmetry.space_group_name_H-M   'P 1'
#
loop_
_entity.id
_entity.type
_entity.pdbx_description
1 polymer ?
#
loop_
_entity_poly.entity_id
_entity_poly.type
_entity_poly.pdbx_seq_one_letter_code
_entity_poly.pdbx_strand_id
1 'polypeptide(L)'
;MLDGTRAGDDITSSANTIAVAQLRAFIERIEHEEEEKETICDGIKEIYAEAKGSGFDPKTLRRIIKLRKMDDTTRHEAETMLQLYMDALGMDGERSYDLHCIAC
;
A
#
# COMPACT_ATOMS: atom_id res chain seq x y z
N MET A 1 -61.47 -10.19 -27.61
CA MET A 1 -59.99 -10.22 -27.60
C MET A 1 -59.52 -8.87 -27.09
N LEU A 2 -58.49 -8.86 -26.22
CA LEU A 2 -57.87 -7.73 -25.47
C LEU A 2 -58.09 -7.85 -23.95
N ASP A 3 -57.28 -8.65 -23.28
CA ASP A 3 -56.75 -8.25 -21.97
C ASP A 3 -55.23 -8.52 -21.98
N GLY A 4 -54.49 -7.42 -21.88
CA GLY A 4 -53.06 -7.35 -22.10
C GLY A 4 -52.29 -7.59 -20.81
N THR A 5 -51.29 -8.44 -20.92
CA THR A 5 -50.20 -8.72 -19.99
C THR A 5 -49.80 -7.56 -19.07
N ARG A 6 -49.96 -7.71 -17.73
CA ARG A 6 -49.25 -6.91 -16.71
C ARG A 6 -48.80 -7.79 -15.53
N ALA A 7 -47.87 -8.70 -15.78
CA ALA A 7 -47.18 -9.50 -14.76
C ALA A 7 -45.64 -9.31 -14.77
N GLY A 8 -45.14 -8.28 -15.48
CA GLY A 8 -43.70 -8.08 -15.73
C GLY A 8 -42.97 -7.08 -14.82
N ASP A 9 -43.69 -6.29 -14.01
CA ASP A 9 -43.10 -5.12 -13.32
C ASP A 9 -42.61 -5.42 -11.87
N ASP A 10 -43.06 -6.51 -11.24
CA ASP A 10 -42.76 -6.80 -9.82
C ASP A 10 -41.35 -7.36 -9.59
N ILE A 11 -40.80 -8.11 -10.55
CA ILE A 11 -39.48 -8.74 -10.41
C ILE A 11 -38.36 -7.68 -10.51
N THR A 12 -38.51 -6.72 -11.42
CA THR A 12 -37.56 -5.61 -11.59
C THR A 12 -37.58 -4.65 -10.40
N SER A 13 -38.75 -4.38 -9.82
CA SER A 13 -38.90 -3.58 -8.60
C SER A 13 -38.22 -4.26 -7.39
N SER A 14 -38.40 -5.58 -7.25
CA SER A 14 -37.77 -6.39 -6.20
C SER A 14 -36.24 -6.51 -6.36
N ALA A 15 -35.75 -6.62 -7.60
CA ALA A 15 -34.31 -6.60 -7.87
C ALA A 15 -33.69 -5.23 -7.56
N ASN A 16 -34.40 -4.14 -7.86
CA ASN A 16 -33.97 -2.79 -7.49
C ASN A 16 -33.93 -2.58 -5.97
N THR A 17 -34.89 -3.10 -5.21
CA THR A 17 -34.86 -2.97 -3.73
C THR A 17 -33.71 -3.77 -3.12
N ILE A 18 -33.38 -4.95 -3.65
CA ILE A 18 -32.20 -5.73 -3.22
C ILE A 18 -30.91 -4.97 -3.54
N ALA A 19 -30.78 -4.38 -4.74
CA ALA A 19 -29.61 -3.60 -5.13
C ALA A 19 -29.42 -2.35 -4.25
N VAL A 20 -30.51 -1.67 -3.89
CA VAL A 20 -30.48 -0.51 -2.98
C VAL A 20 -30.09 -0.93 -1.56
N ALA A 21 -30.56 -2.08 -1.07
CA ALA A 21 -30.18 -2.59 0.24
C ALA A 21 -28.69 -2.96 0.31
N GLN A 22 -28.15 -3.58 -0.75
CA GLN A 22 -26.72 -3.89 -0.85
C GLN A 22 -25.86 -2.63 -0.90
N LEU A 23 -26.27 -1.62 -1.67
CA LEU A 23 -25.55 -0.34 -1.74
C LEU A 23 -25.48 0.34 -0.37
N ARG A 24 -26.58 0.36 0.39
CA ARG A 24 -26.60 0.89 1.76
C ARG A 24 -25.67 0.14 2.70
N ALA A 25 -25.66 -1.20 2.62
CA ALA A 25 -24.76 -2.02 3.44
C ALA A 25 -23.28 -1.79 3.10
N PHE A 26 -22.94 -1.52 1.83
CA PHE A 26 -21.57 -1.14 1.47
C PHE A 26 -21.20 0.25 2.00
N ILE A 27 -22.10 1.22 1.91
CA ILE A 27 -21.86 2.59 2.41
C ILE A 27 -21.60 2.56 3.92
N GLU A 28 -22.48 1.94 4.71
CA GLU A 28 -22.35 1.86 6.16
C GLU A 28 -21.02 1.19 6.59
N ARG A 29 -20.62 0.12 5.89
CA ARG A 29 -19.34 -0.54 6.13
C ARG A 29 -18.14 0.35 5.79
N ILE A 30 -18.21 1.10 4.70
CA ILE A 30 -17.14 2.01 4.29
C ILE A 30 -17.02 3.17 5.28
N GLU A 31 -18.12 3.75 5.72
CA GLU A 31 -18.12 4.86 6.69
C GLU A 31 -17.46 4.46 8.01
N HIS A 32 -17.76 3.26 8.52
CA HIS A 32 -17.09 2.72 9.71
C HIS A 32 -15.57 2.55 9.52
N GLU A 33 -15.16 1.96 8.39
CA GLU A 33 -13.74 1.75 8.08
C GLU A 33 -12.99 3.08 7.81
N GLU A 34 -13.67 4.11 7.32
CA GLU A 34 -13.09 5.45 7.13
C GLU A 34 -12.80 6.15 8.48
N GLU A 35 -13.71 6.07 9.45
CA GLU A 35 -13.50 6.60 10.80
C GLU A 35 -12.33 5.89 11.53
N GLU A 36 -12.25 4.57 11.41
CA GLU A 36 -11.13 3.79 11.98
C GLU A 36 -9.80 4.17 11.33
N LYS A 37 -9.78 4.35 10.00
CA LYS A 37 -8.58 4.75 9.27
C LYS A 37 -8.10 6.13 9.69
N GLU A 38 -9.00 7.09 9.95
CA GLU A 38 -8.62 8.41 10.46
C GLU A 38 -7.90 8.31 11.81
N THR A 39 -8.47 7.55 12.75
CA THR A 39 -7.88 7.29 14.06
C THR A 39 -6.48 6.67 13.95
N ILE A 40 -6.33 5.67 13.08
CA ILE A 40 -5.02 5.04 12.81
C ILE A 40 -4.04 6.04 12.19
N CYS A 41 -4.51 6.88 11.26
CA CYS A 41 -3.69 7.89 10.60
C CYS A 41 -3.18 8.93 11.61
N ASP A 42 -4.00 9.32 12.58
CA ASP A 42 -3.60 10.25 13.63
C ASP A 42 -2.58 9.61 14.59
N GLY A 43 -2.78 8.36 15.00
CA GLY A 43 -1.77 7.63 15.77
C GLY A 43 -0.41 7.53 15.06
N ILE A 44 -0.40 7.32 13.73
CA ILE A 44 0.83 7.32 12.94
C ILE A 44 1.51 8.70 12.96
N LYS A 45 0.75 9.80 12.88
CA LYS A 45 1.30 11.17 12.92
C LYS A 45 1.94 11.45 14.28
N GLU A 46 1.32 11.03 15.38
CA GLU A 46 1.85 11.20 16.73
C GLU A 46 3.20 10.48 16.90
N ILE A 47 3.33 9.24 16.44
CA ILE A 47 4.60 8.48 16.47
C ILE A 47 5.70 9.21 15.70
N TYR A 48 5.39 9.76 14.52
CA TYR A 48 6.37 10.54 13.76
C TYR A 48 6.74 11.87 14.46
N ALA A 49 5.81 12.47 15.19
CA ALA A 49 6.07 13.69 15.97
C ALA A 49 6.97 13.38 17.19
N GLU A 50 6.71 12.28 17.90
CA GLU A 50 7.54 11.80 19.00
C GLU A 50 8.97 11.45 18.54
N ALA A 51 9.09 10.74 17.42
CA ALA A 51 10.37 10.44 16.81
C ALA A 51 11.17 11.71 16.47
N LYS A 52 10.49 12.75 15.98
CA LYS A 52 11.12 14.06 15.72
C LYS A 52 11.56 14.75 17.00
N GLY A 53 10.77 14.69 18.08
CA GLY A 53 11.14 15.21 19.40
C GLY A 53 12.35 14.50 20.01
N SER A 54 12.52 13.22 19.68
CA SER A 54 13.66 12.39 20.11
C SER A 54 14.92 12.57 19.24
N GLY A 55 14.85 13.40 18.19
CA GLY A 55 15.99 13.72 17.31
C GLY A 55 16.11 12.84 16.06
N PHE A 56 15.12 12.00 15.75
CA PHE A 56 15.10 11.24 14.50
C PHE A 56 14.46 12.03 13.35
N ASP A 57 14.96 11.83 12.12
CA ASP A 57 14.34 12.41 10.94
C ASP A 57 13.16 11.55 10.43
N PRO A 58 11.91 12.07 10.45
CA PRO A 58 10.74 11.32 10.01
C PRO A 58 10.78 10.96 8.51
N LYS A 59 11.52 11.70 7.67
CA LYS A 59 11.63 11.36 6.23
C LYS A 59 12.45 10.08 6.04
N THR A 60 13.56 9.97 6.75
CA THR A 60 14.42 8.79 6.75
C THR A 60 13.67 7.57 7.28
N LEU A 61 12.90 7.72 8.37
CA LEU A 61 12.07 6.63 8.91
C LEU A 61 11.02 6.12 7.91
N ARG A 62 10.31 7.01 7.21
CA ARG A 62 9.36 6.62 6.16
C ARG A 62 10.03 5.85 5.02
N ARG A 63 11.25 6.25 4.64
CA ARG A 63 12.05 5.55 3.62
C ARG A 63 12.38 4.13 4.07
N ILE A 64 12.81 3.97 5.32
CA ILE A 64 13.13 2.66 5.90
C ILE A 64 11.89 1.76 5.97
N ILE A 65 10.75 2.29 6.44
CA ILE A 65 9.49 1.52 6.49
C ILE A 65 9.06 1.09 5.08
N LYS A 66 9.18 1.98 4.09
CA LYS A 66 8.88 1.66 2.69
C LYS A 66 9.79 0.54 2.16
N LEU A 67 11.09 0.61 2.46
CA LEU A 67 12.06 -0.43 2.09
C LEU A 67 11.77 -1.77 2.79
N ARG A 68 11.29 -1.76 4.04
CA ARG A 68 10.89 -2.97 4.78
C ARG A 68 9.57 -3.57 4.33
N LYS A 69 8.71 -2.76 3.69
CA LYS A 69 7.42 -3.20 3.15
C LYS A 69 7.52 -3.68 1.69
N MET A 70 8.61 -3.35 0.99
CA MET A 70 8.90 -3.93 -0.31
C MET A 70 9.29 -5.40 -0.12
N ASP A 71 8.61 -6.29 -0.85
CA ASP A 71 8.85 -7.73 -0.83
C ASP A 71 10.32 -8.01 -1.17
N ASP A 72 10.97 -8.90 -0.39
CA ASP A 72 12.40 -9.22 -0.55
C ASP A 72 12.74 -9.66 -1.98
N THR A 73 11.80 -10.33 -2.66
CA THR A 73 11.91 -10.75 -4.06
C THR A 73 11.98 -9.57 -5.02
N THR A 74 11.04 -8.62 -4.92
CA THR A 74 11.05 -7.42 -5.77
C THR A 74 12.27 -6.54 -5.48
N ARG A 75 12.73 -6.53 -4.23
CA ARG A 75 13.95 -5.84 -3.83
C ARG A 75 15.19 -6.49 -4.46
N HIS A 76 15.33 -7.81 -4.42
CA HIS A 76 16.44 -8.52 -5.05
C HIS A 76 16.45 -8.39 -6.57
N GLU A 77 15.29 -8.45 -7.23
CA GLU A 77 15.20 -8.25 -8.68
C GLU A 77 15.61 -6.81 -9.08
N ALA A 78 15.11 -5.81 -8.36
CA ALA A 78 15.48 -4.42 -8.59
C ALA A 78 16.96 -4.14 -8.28
N GLU A 79 17.50 -4.71 -7.19
CA GLU A 79 18.93 -4.61 -6.83
C GLU A 79 19.82 -5.29 -7.87
N THR A 80 19.44 -6.45 -8.41
CA THR A 80 20.18 -7.16 -9.47
C THR A 80 20.23 -6.34 -10.76
N MET A 81 19.10 -5.76 -11.16
CA MET A 81 19.02 -4.90 -12.34
C MET A 81 19.79 -3.59 -12.16
N LEU A 82 19.73 -3.00 -10.97
CA LEU A 82 20.53 -1.81 -10.62
C LEU A 82 22.02 -2.11 -10.67
N GLN A 83 22.45 -3.24 -10.10
CA GLN A 83 23.84 -3.68 -10.12
C GLN A 83 24.34 -3.84 -11.56
N LEU A 84 23.58 -4.54 -12.42
CA LEU A 84 23.92 -4.70 -13.84
C LEU A 84 24.10 -3.35 -14.57
N TYR A 85 23.24 -2.37 -14.27
CA TYR A 85 23.36 -1.04 -14.87
C TYR A 85 24.47 -0.19 -14.25
N MET A 86 24.77 -0.36 -12.98
CA MET A 86 25.90 0.30 -12.33
C MET A 86 27.23 -0.23 -12.89
N ASP A 87 27.36 -1.55 -13.03
CA ASP A 87 28.49 -2.24 -13.66
C ASP A 87 28.69 -1.79 -15.11
N ALA A 88 27.59 -1.65 -15.86
CA ALA A 88 27.63 -1.17 -17.24
C ALA A 88 28.02 0.32 -17.35
N LEU A 89 27.81 1.11 -16.29
CA LEU A 89 28.12 2.54 -16.23
C LEU A 89 29.45 2.82 -15.51
N GLY A 90 30.14 1.81 -14.94
CA GLY A 90 31.39 1.98 -14.19
C GLY A 90 31.24 2.83 -12.93
N MET A 91 30.03 2.85 -12.35
CA MET A 91 29.69 3.61 -11.13
C MET A 91 29.79 2.76 -9.85
N ASP A 92 30.06 1.48 -10.02
CA ASP A 92 30.59 0.50 -9.07
C ASP A 92 31.99 0.93 -8.63
N GLY A 93 32.03 2.00 -7.83
CA GLY A 93 33.23 2.45 -7.15
C GLY A 93 33.91 1.25 -6.49
N GLU A 94 35.13 0.98 -6.93
CA GLU A 94 36.01 -0.07 -6.47
C GLU A 94 35.71 -0.46 -5.03
N ARG A 95 35.17 -1.67 -4.83
CA ARG A 95 35.26 -2.37 -3.55
C ARG A 95 36.70 -2.85 -3.32
N SER A 96 37.66 -1.94 -3.53
CA SER A 96 39.03 -2.02 -3.05
C SER A 96 39.04 -1.65 -1.57
N TYR A 97 38.44 -2.53 -0.76
CA TYR A 97 38.96 -2.74 0.57
C TYR A 97 39.77 -4.01 0.46
N ASP A 98 41.09 -3.83 0.33
CA ASP A 98 42.10 -4.86 0.45
C ASP A 98 41.78 -5.80 1.63
N LEU A 99 41.09 -6.91 1.34
CA LEU A 99 41.04 -8.08 2.20
C LEU A 99 42.25 -9.00 1.92
N HIS A 100 43.34 -8.42 1.42
CA HIS A 100 44.59 -9.10 1.11
C HIS A 100 45.61 -9.08 2.26
N CYS A 101 45.20 -8.78 3.50
CA CYS A 101 46.11 -8.79 4.66
C CYS A 101 45.50 -9.28 6.00
N ILE A 102 44.53 -10.20 6.00
CA ILE A 102 44.16 -10.97 7.22
C ILE A 102 44.83 -12.37 7.23
N ALA A 103 45.78 -12.61 6.31
CA ALA A 103 46.65 -13.79 6.31
C ALA A 103 48.11 -13.42 6.63
N CYS A 104 48.30 -12.57 7.64
CA CYS A 104 49.56 -12.38 8.37
C CYS A 104 49.28 -12.42 9.87
#